data_AF-A0A7D6VLY4-F1
#
_entry.id   AF-A0A7D6VLY4-F1
#
_cell.length_a   1.000
_cell.length_b   1.000
_cell.length_c   1.000
_cell.angle_alpha   90.00
_cell.angle_beta   90.00
_cell.angle_gamma   90.00
#
_symmetry.space_group_name_H-M   'P 1'
#
loop_
_entity.id
_entity.type
_entity.pdbx_description
1 polymer ?
#
loop_
_entity_poly.entity_id
_entity_poly.type
_entity_poly.pdbx_seq_one_letter_code
_entity_poly.pdbx_strand_id
1 'polypeptide(L)'
;MKIQSKKKFIAFSLVVILATIFSLIWIQGSNASAATVGQQLTAPEAGWQRFDDTDKRFIYSGDWTIGSQSSRYKGANRWATDKTGNIKFRFYGSKIRIIGNWDRDRTDSYLSIDGNVHKLSTYNSTQKDGQYIIYEVLDLPLQVHTVEYYSADSFIRGTHVLTWDAIDIDADGYLINSVSEISLNKTSSSLNIGEIEDLIATVKPDNASIKDVTWSSSDESVATVDENGKVTAIKAGNTTITAKTIDGSNLTATCDVTVIQPSNDRAILAITMTNGQTKEYDLPNSEIETFINWFDSSNGKGQPKFGFNKKIQPYKEVKEYVVFDKISSYEVRTYTVSN
;
A
#
# COMPACT_ATOMS: atom_id res chain seq x y z
N MET A 1 48.83 37.50 64.52
CA MET A 1 48.44 38.35 65.67
C MET A 1 47.15 39.07 65.28
N LYS A 2 46.08 38.91 66.07
CA LYS A 2 44.73 39.48 65.86
C LYS A 2 44.80 40.99 65.60
N ILE A 3 43.85 41.54 64.84
CA ILE A 3 42.98 42.68 65.23
C ILE A 3 41.82 42.81 64.23
N GLN A 4 40.61 42.90 64.77
CA GLN A 4 39.37 43.35 64.11
C GLN A 4 39.29 44.88 64.08
N SER A 5 38.59 45.47 63.09
CA SER A 5 37.63 46.59 63.32
C SER A 5 36.76 46.74 62.05
N LYS A 6 35.43 46.59 62.03
CA LYS A 6 34.27 47.32 62.62
C LYS A 6 33.90 48.67 61.96
N LYS A 7 32.61 48.73 61.55
CA LYS A 7 31.66 49.87 61.29
C LYS A 7 31.66 50.43 59.87
N LYS A 8 30.57 50.36 59.06
CA LYS A 8 29.14 50.77 59.13
C LYS A 8 28.87 52.27 58.83
N PHE A 9 28.13 52.47 57.72
CA PHE A 9 27.11 53.47 57.36
C PHE A 9 27.50 54.94 57.11
N ILE A 10 27.21 55.44 55.90
CA ILE A 10 26.30 56.59 55.63
C ILE A 10 25.54 56.32 54.33
N ALA A 11 24.22 56.52 54.35
CA ALA A 11 23.30 56.54 53.22
C ALA A 11 22.94 57.99 52.87
N PHE A 12 22.76 58.35 51.59
CA PHE A 12 21.52 58.89 51.01
C PHE A 12 21.70 59.40 49.56
N SER A 13 20.71 59.06 48.72
CA SER A 13 20.16 59.76 47.55
C SER A 13 21.06 60.32 46.44
N LEU A 14 20.89 59.79 45.22
CA LEU A 14 20.13 60.53 44.20
C LEU A 14 19.54 59.59 43.14
N VAL A 15 18.23 59.72 42.97
CA VAL A 15 17.41 59.07 41.95
C VAL A 15 17.74 59.68 40.59
N VAL A 16 18.10 58.86 39.61
CA VAL A 16 18.00 59.20 38.18
C VAL A 16 17.27 58.05 37.49
N ILE A 17 15.99 58.25 37.25
CA ILE A 17 15.11 57.40 36.45
C ILE A 17 15.49 57.66 34.99
N LEU A 18 16.17 56.71 34.35
CA LEU A 18 16.26 56.65 32.90
C LEU A 18 15.04 55.90 32.38
N ALA A 19 14.12 56.63 31.76
CA ALA A 19 12.94 56.09 31.10
C ALA A 19 13.34 55.30 29.85
N THR A 20 13.51 53.99 29.97
CA THR A 20 13.37 53.09 28.83
C THR A 20 11.88 52.79 28.66
N ILE A 21 11.29 53.33 27.60
CA ILE A 21 9.98 52.93 27.09
C ILE A 21 10.12 51.47 26.64
N PHE A 22 9.90 50.54 27.57
CA PHE A 22 9.47 49.20 27.23
C PHE A 22 8.01 49.36 26.83
N SER A 23 7.74 49.39 25.53
CA SER A 23 6.42 49.02 25.02
C SER A 23 6.23 47.54 25.35
N LEU A 24 5.73 47.26 26.56
CA LEU A 24 5.03 46.03 26.89
C LEU A 24 3.83 45.98 25.96
N ILE A 25 4.01 45.36 24.80
CA ILE A 25 2.90 44.72 24.11
C ILE A 25 2.43 43.65 25.08
N TRP A 26 1.37 43.96 25.81
CA TRP A 26 0.53 42.95 26.43
C TRP A 26 -0.02 42.10 25.30
N ILE A 27 0.70 41.05 24.91
CA ILE A 27 0.06 39.92 24.26
C ILE A 27 -0.77 39.31 25.38
N GLN A 28 -2.04 39.73 25.49
CA GLN A 28 -3.06 38.87 26.05
C GLN A 28 -3.12 37.64 25.13
N GLY A 29 -2.19 36.71 25.32
CA GLY A 29 -2.45 35.33 24.99
C GLY A 29 -3.61 34.97 25.89
N SER A 30 -4.82 34.97 25.34
CA SER A 30 -5.92 34.29 25.99
C SER A 30 -5.41 32.88 26.25
N ASN A 31 -5.12 32.56 27.51
CA ASN A 31 -5.08 31.17 27.96
C ASN A 31 -6.52 30.67 27.85
N ALA A 32 -7.00 30.51 26.61
CA ALA A 32 -8.19 29.75 26.34
C ALA A 32 -7.83 28.34 26.79
N SER A 33 -8.50 27.87 27.85
CA SER A 33 -8.45 26.46 28.21
C SER A 33 -8.84 25.65 26.98
N ALA A 34 -8.07 24.61 26.66
CA ALA A 34 -8.45 23.69 25.59
C ALA A 34 -9.87 23.18 25.85
N ALA A 35 -10.70 23.17 24.80
CA ALA A 35 -12.05 22.68 24.89
C ALA A 35 -12.04 21.19 25.25
N THR A 36 -12.89 20.78 26.19
CA THR A 36 -13.03 19.38 26.60
C THR A 36 -14.34 18.78 26.10
N VAL A 37 -14.49 17.46 26.22
CA VAL A 37 -15.76 16.77 25.98
C VAL A 37 -16.92 17.50 26.67
N GLY A 38 -18.00 17.77 25.93
CA GLY A 38 -19.17 18.51 26.43
C GLY A 38 -19.25 19.97 25.98
N GLN A 39 -18.13 20.56 25.55
CA GLN A 39 -18.03 21.97 25.15
C GLN A 39 -18.21 22.16 23.64
N GLN A 40 -18.75 23.34 23.28
CA GLN A 40 -18.97 23.69 21.88
C GLN A 40 -17.62 24.06 21.24
N LEU A 41 -17.35 23.52 20.06
CA LEU A 41 -16.12 23.77 19.31
C LEU A 41 -16.46 23.96 17.83
N THR A 42 -16.59 25.22 17.39
CA THR A 42 -17.02 25.60 16.04
C THR A 42 -15.90 25.62 15.00
N ALA A 43 -14.64 25.54 15.45
CA ALA A 43 -13.46 25.43 14.61
C ALA A 43 -12.39 24.60 15.35
N PRO A 44 -11.51 23.86 14.65
CA PRO A 44 -10.42 23.14 15.29
C PRO A 44 -9.48 24.11 16.03
N GLU A 45 -9.00 23.70 17.19
CA GLU A 45 -8.01 24.47 17.96
C GLU A 45 -6.61 24.36 17.35
N ALA A 46 -5.67 25.20 17.80
CA ALA A 46 -4.28 25.08 17.37
C ALA A 46 -3.73 23.68 17.68
N GLY A 47 -3.03 23.07 16.71
CA GLY A 47 -2.55 21.69 16.83
C GLY A 47 -3.59 20.64 16.46
N TRP A 48 -4.73 21.04 15.89
CA TRP A 48 -5.77 20.16 15.36
C TRP A 48 -6.17 20.55 13.93
N GLN A 49 -6.68 19.60 13.17
CA GLN A 49 -7.34 19.85 11.90
C GLN A 49 -8.67 19.09 11.84
N ARG A 50 -9.67 19.68 11.17
CA ARG A 50 -11.04 19.15 11.10
C ARG A 50 -11.39 18.53 9.76
N PHE A 51 -11.88 17.29 9.77
CA PHE A 51 -12.45 16.60 8.60
C PHE A 51 -13.97 16.52 8.72
N ASP A 52 -14.63 16.91 7.64
CA ASP A 52 -16.10 17.03 7.51
C ASP A 52 -16.74 15.69 7.15
N ASP A 53 -18.00 15.45 7.56
CA ASP A 53 -18.75 14.22 7.25
C ASP A 53 -18.84 13.90 5.75
N THR A 54 -18.63 14.88 4.88
CA THR A 54 -18.58 14.67 3.43
C THR A 54 -17.25 14.14 2.90
N ASP A 55 -16.22 13.98 3.74
CA ASP A 55 -14.92 13.42 3.32
C ASP A 55 -15.09 11.99 2.79
N LYS A 56 -14.58 11.75 1.58
CA LYS A 56 -14.74 10.47 0.87
C LYS A 56 -14.01 9.30 1.53
N ARG A 57 -13.10 9.57 2.46
CA ARG A 57 -12.38 8.54 3.23
C ARG A 57 -13.21 8.00 4.39
N PHE A 58 -14.35 8.63 4.71
CA PHE A 58 -15.36 8.04 5.57
C PHE A 58 -16.21 7.04 4.78
N ILE A 59 -16.10 5.77 5.14
CA ILE A 59 -16.84 4.67 4.52
C ILE A 59 -18.09 4.42 5.34
N TYR A 60 -19.23 4.84 4.78
CA TYR A 60 -20.55 4.65 5.39
C TYR A 60 -21.16 3.32 4.95
N SER A 61 -21.68 2.56 5.89
CA SER A 61 -22.54 1.39 5.64
C SER A 61 -23.85 1.50 6.42
N GLY A 62 -24.89 0.82 5.93
CA GLY A 62 -26.25 0.96 6.44
C GLY A 62 -26.97 2.18 5.88
N ASP A 63 -28.17 2.43 6.39
CA ASP A 63 -29.02 3.52 5.90
C ASP A 63 -28.69 4.84 6.61
N TRP A 64 -28.13 5.79 5.85
CA TRP A 64 -27.80 7.13 6.31
C TRP A 64 -28.62 8.18 5.58
N THR A 65 -29.20 9.09 6.35
CA THR A 65 -29.83 10.30 5.84
C THR A 65 -28.87 11.47 5.99
N ILE A 66 -28.83 12.33 4.96
CA ILE A 66 -28.10 13.60 4.99
C ILE A 66 -29.10 14.68 5.37
N GLY A 67 -28.74 15.58 6.27
CA GLY A 67 -29.52 16.79 6.48
C GLY A 67 -28.69 18.06 6.49
N SER A 68 -29.40 19.14 6.16
CA SER A 68 -28.85 20.48 6.08
C SER A 68 -29.19 21.22 7.38
N GLN A 69 -28.17 21.49 8.18
CA GLN A 69 -28.30 22.22 9.44
C GLN A 69 -27.12 23.17 9.60
N SER A 70 -27.39 24.48 9.59
CA SER A 70 -26.34 25.53 9.62
C SER A 70 -25.49 25.53 10.89
N SER A 71 -25.94 24.86 11.95
CA SER A 71 -25.20 24.70 13.20
C SER A 71 -24.11 23.62 13.15
N ARG A 72 -24.10 22.78 12.11
CA ARG A 72 -23.11 21.72 11.84
C ARG A 72 -21.86 22.26 11.18
N TYR A 73 -20.77 21.50 11.22
CA TYR A 73 -19.60 21.84 10.45
C TYR A 73 -19.96 21.81 8.95
N LYS A 74 -19.57 22.87 8.24
CA LYS A 74 -19.97 23.15 6.84
C LYS A 74 -21.47 23.02 6.52
N GLY A 75 -22.35 23.08 7.52
CA GLY A 75 -23.80 23.19 7.36
C GLY A 75 -24.54 21.91 7.04
N ALA A 76 -23.91 20.74 7.15
CA ALA A 76 -24.55 19.45 6.95
C ALA A 76 -24.09 18.42 7.98
N ASN A 77 -24.87 17.37 8.15
CA ASN A 77 -24.45 16.18 8.89
C ASN A 77 -25.16 14.95 8.35
N ARG A 78 -24.72 13.80 8.82
CA ARG A 78 -25.36 12.51 8.56
C ARG A 78 -25.94 11.92 9.83
N TRP A 79 -27.06 11.23 9.70
CA TRP A 79 -27.61 10.39 10.76
C TRP A 79 -28.15 9.06 10.24
N ALA A 80 -28.06 8.04 11.08
CA ALA A 80 -28.72 6.75 10.87
C ALA A 80 -29.94 6.67 11.78
N THR A 81 -31.04 6.14 11.26
CA THR A 81 -32.29 5.94 12.01
C THR A 81 -32.45 4.50 12.52
N ASP A 82 -31.55 3.62 12.10
CA ASP A 82 -31.48 2.22 12.54
C ASP A 82 -30.07 1.86 13.03
N LYS A 83 -29.90 0.60 13.46
CA LYS A 83 -28.63 0.09 14.00
C LYS A 83 -27.65 -0.40 12.93
N THR A 84 -28.04 -0.38 11.67
CA THR A 84 -27.17 -0.83 10.56
C THR A 84 -26.14 0.24 10.19
N GLY A 85 -26.41 1.50 10.56
CA GLY A 85 -25.49 2.61 10.42
C GLY A 85 -24.12 2.31 11.05
N ASN A 86 -23.08 2.39 10.25
CA ASN A 86 -21.69 2.28 10.67
C ASN A 86 -20.81 3.17 9.78
N ILE A 87 -19.75 3.73 10.37
CA ILE A 87 -18.74 4.52 9.66
C ILE A 87 -17.39 3.88 9.96
N LYS A 88 -16.63 3.57 8.91
CA LYS A 88 -15.23 3.14 9.02
C LYS A 88 -14.30 4.11 8.35
N PHE A 89 -13.18 4.38 8.98
CA PHE A 89 -12.09 5.14 8.39
C PHE A 89 -10.77 4.83 9.09
N ARG A 90 -9.69 5.33 8.50
CA ARG A 90 -8.35 5.21 9.06
C ARG A 90 -7.66 6.56 9.03
N PHE A 91 -6.83 6.83 10.03
CA PHE A 91 -6.07 8.07 10.11
C PHE A 91 -4.67 7.82 10.63
N TYR A 92 -3.70 8.61 10.18
CA TYR A 92 -2.39 8.72 10.81
C TYR A 92 -2.43 9.88 11.82
N GLY A 93 -2.04 9.63 13.07
CA GLY A 93 -2.05 10.64 14.13
C GLY A 93 -1.81 10.04 15.51
N SER A 94 -1.88 10.89 16.54
CA SER A 94 -1.75 10.54 17.96
C SER A 94 -2.97 10.94 18.79
N LYS A 95 -3.93 11.65 18.21
CA LYS A 95 -5.14 12.09 18.92
C LYS A 95 -6.32 12.26 17.99
N ILE A 96 -7.52 12.11 18.55
CA ILE A 96 -8.77 12.25 17.82
C ILE A 96 -9.87 12.83 18.71
N ARG A 97 -10.66 13.74 18.14
CA ARG A 97 -11.94 14.19 18.67
C ARG A 97 -13.05 13.80 17.72
N ILE A 98 -14.19 13.39 18.27
CA ILE A 98 -15.43 13.27 17.51
C ILE A 98 -16.26 14.52 17.77
N ILE A 99 -16.70 15.16 16.69
CA ILE A 99 -17.54 16.35 16.71
C ILE A 99 -18.97 15.93 16.36
N GLY A 100 -19.92 16.37 17.15
CA GLY A 100 -21.33 16.08 16.95
C GLY A 100 -22.23 16.86 17.88
N ASN A 101 -23.41 16.31 18.16
CA ASN A 101 -24.41 16.92 19.02
C ASN A 101 -24.96 15.97 20.06
N TRP A 102 -25.64 16.56 21.05
CA TRP A 102 -26.52 15.83 21.94
C TRP A 102 -27.98 16.15 21.66
N ASP A 103 -28.83 15.16 21.88
CA ASP A 103 -30.26 15.30 21.70
C ASP A 103 -31.04 14.45 22.71
N ARG A 104 -32.34 14.73 22.81
CA ARG A 104 -33.25 14.02 23.72
C ARG A 104 -33.56 12.62 23.25
N ASP A 105 -33.32 12.32 21.98
CA ASP A 105 -33.69 11.08 21.28
C ASP A 105 -32.46 10.36 20.73
N ARG A 106 -31.46 10.12 21.59
CA ARG A 106 -30.23 9.41 21.23
C ARG A 106 -30.13 8.07 21.92
N THR A 107 -29.63 7.11 21.16
CA THR A 107 -29.14 5.81 21.63
C THR A 107 -27.64 5.91 21.86
N ASP A 108 -27.07 5.04 22.70
CA ASP A 108 -25.62 5.01 22.87
C ASP A 108 -24.93 4.59 21.57
N SER A 109 -23.84 5.29 21.26
CA SER A 109 -22.94 4.98 20.15
C SER A 109 -21.63 4.43 20.69
N TYR A 110 -20.87 3.80 19.81
CA TYR A 110 -19.63 3.11 20.14
C TYR A 110 -18.57 3.53 19.13
N LEU A 111 -17.39 3.82 19.64
CA LEU A 111 -16.20 4.14 18.85
C LEU A 111 -15.15 3.08 19.15
N SER A 112 -14.82 2.25 18.17
CA SER A 112 -13.68 1.35 18.22
C SER A 112 -12.46 2.05 17.62
N ILE A 113 -11.35 2.09 18.35
CA ILE A 113 -10.04 2.55 17.86
C ILE A 113 -9.06 1.39 18.02
N ASP A 114 -8.60 0.84 16.90
CA ASP A 114 -7.74 -0.36 16.85
C ASP A 114 -8.32 -1.55 17.64
N GLY A 115 -9.64 -1.70 17.63
CA GLY A 115 -10.36 -2.75 18.36
C GLY A 115 -10.68 -2.41 19.82
N ASN A 116 -10.13 -1.32 20.36
CA ASN A 116 -10.50 -0.84 21.69
C ASN A 116 -11.82 -0.07 21.61
N VAL A 117 -12.87 -0.61 22.22
CA VAL A 117 -14.22 -0.07 22.14
C VAL A 117 -14.49 0.92 23.26
N HIS A 118 -14.94 2.10 22.89
CA HIS A 118 -15.35 3.18 23.77
C HIS A 118 -16.83 3.47 23.59
N LYS A 119 -17.56 3.58 24.69
CA LYS A 119 -18.98 3.93 24.69
C LYS A 119 -19.16 5.44 24.72
N LEU A 120 -19.94 5.98 23.79
CA LEU A 120 -20.26 7.40 23.66
C LEU A 120 -21.76 7.58 23.96
N SER A 121 -22.07 8.33 25.02
CA SER A 121 -23.47 8.69 25.30
C SER A 121 -23.74 10.10 24.78
N THR A 122 -24.53 10.17 23.70
CA THR A 122 -24.95 11.44 23.09
C THR A 122 -26.36 11.87 23.52
N TYR A 123 -26.93 11.22 24.54
CA TYR A 123 -28.18 11.66 25.14
C TYR A 123 -28.01 12.92 25.99
N ASN A 124 -28.92 13.89 25.85
CA ASN A 124 -29.05 15.01 26.78
C ASN A 124 -30.52 15.44 26.93
N SER A 125 -30.93 15.79 28.15
CA SER A 125 -32.28 16.28 28.43
C SER A 125 -32.57 17.64 27.78
N THR A 126 -31.54 18.38 27.37
CA THR A 126 -31.63 19.59 26.55
C THR A 126 -30.89 19.38 25.24
N GLN A 127 -31.56 19.70 24.14
CA GLN A 127 -31.00 19.59 22.81
C GLN A 127 -29.83 20.58 22.64
N LYS A 128 -28.71 20.08 22.10
CA LYS A 128 -27.49 20.86 21.87
C LYS A 128 -27.12 20.78 20.39
N ASP A 129 -27.70 21.65 19.56
CA ASP A 129 -27.64 21.53 18.09
C ASP A 129 -26.36 22.05 17.41
N GLY A 130 -25.42 22.65 18.14
CA GLY A 130 -24.12 23.07 17.62
C GLY A 130 -23.12 21.93 17.38
N GLN A 131 -21.89 22.31 17.03
CA GLN A 131 -20.70 21.45 16.96
C GLN A 131 -20.09 21.31 18.36
N TYR A 132 -20.07 20.11 18.92
CA TYR A 132 -19.50 19.85 20.23
C TYR A 132 -18.52 18.68 20.20
N ILE A 133 -17.54 18.71 21.09
CA ILE A 133 -16.66 17.56 21.33
C ILE A 133 -17.48 16.50 22.08
N ILE A 134 -17.89 15.43 21.40
CA ILE A 134 -18.65 14.33 22.00
C ILE A 134 -17.75 13.23 22.54
N TYR A 135 -16.51 13.16 22.05
CA TYR A 135 -15.49 12.22 22.50
C TYR A 135 -14.09 12.73 22.16
N GLU A 136 -13.10 12.35 22.96
CA GLU A 136 -11.71 12.77 22.81
C GLU A 136 -10.75 11.69 23.31
N VAL A 137 -9.68 11.47 22.55
CA VAL A 137 -8.48 10.72 22.96
C VAL A 137 -7.27 11.54 22.57
N LEU A 138 -6.35 11.75 23.52
CA LEU A 138 -5.19 12.65 23.36
C LEU A 138 -3.84 11.93 23.21
N ASP A 139 -3.75 10.66 23.64
CA ASP A 139 -2.48 9.95 23.81
C ASP A 139 -2.48 8.59 23.11
N LEU A 140 -2.85 8.56 21.83
CA LEU A 140 -2.66 7.38 20.99
C LEU A 140 -1.20 7.28 20.54
N PRO A 141 -0.65 6.06 20.33
CA PRO A 141 0.63 5.89 19.66
C PRO A 141 0.62 6.60 18.29
N LEU A 142 1.67 7.33 17.93
CA LEU A 142 1.72 7.99 16.62
C LEU A 142 1.88 6.94 15.50
N GLN A 143 0.76 6.53 14.91
CA GLN A 143 0.71 5.51 13.86
C GLN A 143 -0.58 5.66 13.02
N VAL A 144 -0.81 4.70 12.12
CA VAL A 144 -2.12 4.56 11.48
C VAL A 144 -3.08 3.82 12.42
N HIS A 145 -4.21 4.45 12.71
CA HIS A 145 -5.31 3.87 13.48
C HIS A 145 -6.48 3.50 12.58
N THR A 146 -7.19 2.43 12.96
CA THR A 146 -8.47 2.04 12.37
C THR A 146 -9.61 2.39 13.30
N VAL A 147 -10.58 3.12 12.77
CA VAL A 147 -11.73 3.62 13.54
C VAL A 147 -13.02 3.05 12.97
N GLU A 148 -13.87 2.55 13.87
CA GLU A 148 -15.25 2.20 13.55
C GLU A 148 -16.20 2.94 14.51
N TYR A 149 -17.17 3.66 13.96
CA TYR A 149 -18.23 4.33 14.71
C TYR A 149 -19.58 3.72 14.38
N TYR A 150 -20.28 3.20 15.38
CA TYR A 150 -21.48 2.38 15.19
C TYR A 150 -22.41 2.42 16.40
N SER A 151 -23.63 1.91 16.25
CA SER A 151 -24.50 1.62 17.39
C SER A 151 -24.56 0.13 17.62
N ALA A 152 -24.45 -0.28 18.88
CA ALA A 152 -24.61 -1.68 19.30
C ALA A 152 -25.57 -1.81 20.49
N ASP A 153 -26.35 -0.76 20.78
CA ASP A 153 -27.33 -0.84 21.86
C ASP A 153 -28.47 -1.78 21.47
N SER A 154 -28.97 -2.53 22.45
CA SER A 154 -30.15 -3.38 22.33
C SER A 154 -31.44 -2.55 22.24
N PHE A 155 -31.48 -1.37 22.85
CA PHE A 155 -32.62 -0.47 22.85
C PHE A 155 -32.41 0.70 21.90
N ILE A 156 -33.40 1.02 21.05
CA ILE A 156 -33.39 2.24 20.23
C ILE A 156 -34.24 3.28 20.92
N ARG A 157 -33.62 4.39 21.32
CA ARG A 157 -34.32 5.54 21.87
C ARG A 157 -34.53 6.58 20.76
N GLY A 158 -35.76 6.68 20.26
CA GLY A 158 -36.16 7.68 19.28
C GLY A 158 -35.80 7.34 17.83
N THR A 159 -35.71 8.36 16.98
CA THR A 159 -35.51 8.20 15.52
C THR A 159 -34.07 8.38 15.06
N HIS A 160 -33.13 8.76 15.95
CA HIS A 160 -31.74 9.00 15.57
C HIS A 160 -30.77 8.14 16.38
N VAL A 161 -30.31 7.06 15.76
CA VAL A 161 -29.43 6.07 16.37
C VAL A 161 -27.98 6.52 16.34
N LEU A 162 -27.53 7.12 15.22
CA LEU A 162 -26.20 7.70 15.09
C LEU A 162 -26.27 9.09 14.47
N THR A 163 -25.33 9.94 14.87
CA THR A 163 -25.04 11.20 14.17
C THR A 163 -23.55 11.36 13.98
N TRP A 164 -23.20 11.97 12.86
CA TRP A 164 -21.82 12.19 12.44
C TRP A 164 -21.73 13.55 11.74
N ASP A 165 -20.87 14.42 12.25
CA ASP A 165 -20.67 15.79 11.76
C ASP A 165 -19.21 15.98 11.32
N ALA A 166 -18.25 15.78 12.23
CA ALA A 166 -16.85 15.90 11.88
C ALA A 166 -15.94 15.14 12.87
N ILE A 167 -14.66 15.08 12.54
CA ILE A 167 -13.60 14.72 13.49
C ILE A 167 -12.52 15.80 13.50
N ASP A 168 -11.83 15.93 14.62
CA ASP A 168 -10.52 16.58 14.65
C ASP A 168 -9.44 15.53 14.89
N ILE A 169 -8.32 15.64 14.18
CA ILE A 169 -7.08 14.87 14.46
C ILE A 169 -5.90 15.84 14.56
N ASP A 170 -4.69 15.33 14.82
CA ASP A 170 -3.45 16.10 14.84
C ASP A 170 -3.34 17.07 13.64
N ALA A 171 -2.75 18.25 13.84
CA ALA A 171 -2.57 19.24 12.78
C ALA A 171 -1.74 18.73 11.58
N ASP A 172 -0.86 17.76 11.79
CA ASP A 172 -0.05 17.07 10.79
C ASP A 172 -0.56 15.64 10.47
N GLY A 173 -1.63 15.21 11.13
CA GLY A 173 -2.32 13.97 10.84
C GLY A 173 -3.02 13.97 9.48
N TYR A 174 -3.50 12.81 9.04
CA TYR A 174 -4.29 12.74 7.81
C TYR A 174 -5.15 11.48 7.78
N LEU A 175 -6.32 11.59 7.15
CA LEU A 175 -7.13 10.42 6.82
C LEU A 175 -6.45 9.61 5.69
N ILE A 176 -6.47 8.29 5.82
CA ILE A 176 -5.85 7.35 4.86
C ILE A 176 -6.74 7.18 3.63
N ASN A 177 -6.16 7.37 2.44
CA ASN A 177 -6.76 6.90 1.19
C ASN A 177 -6.42 5.42 1.03
N SER A 178 -7.43 4.55 1.16
CA SER A 178 -7.27 3.11 1.01
C SER A 178 -6.97 2.72 -0.44
N VAL A 179 -6.23 1.62 -0.59
CA VAL A 179 -6.06 0.93 -1.87
C VAL A 179 -7.38 0.26 -2.25
N SER A 180 -7.76 0.38 -3.52
CA SER A 180 -8.94 -0.28 -4.09
C SER A 180 -8.60 -1.39 -5.07
N GLU A 181 -7.38 -1.39 -5.62
CA GLU A 181 -6.96 -2.35 -6.63
C GLU A 181 -5.44 -2.54 -6.62
N ILE A 182 -4.99 -3.75 -6.92
CA ILE A 182 -3.61 -4.12 -7.20
C ILE A 182 -3.58 -5.01 -8.45
N SER A 183 -2.60 -4.80 -9.32
CA SER A 183 -2.35 -5.65 -10.50
C SER A 183 -0.85 -5.88 -10.70
N LEU A 184 -0.51 -6.94 -11.43
CA LEU A 184 0.86 -7.22 -11.85
C LEU A 184 1.00 -6.99 -13.37
N ASN A 185 2.20 -6.64 -13.81
CA ASN A 185 2.55 -6.57 -15.24
C ASN A 185 2.38 -7.91 -15.98
N LYS A 186 2.42 -9.04 -15.26
CA LYS A 186 2.25 -10.41 -15.80
C LYS A 186 1.40 -11.24 -14.85
N THR A 187 0.51 -12.07 -15.42
CA THR A 187 -0.29 -13.05 -14.67
C THR A 187 0.25 -14.48 -14.83
N SER A 188 1.16 -14.71 -15.77
CA SER A 188 1.92 -15.95 -15.90
C SER A 188 3.31 -15.70 -16.48
N SER A 189 4.25 -16.59 -16.17
CA SER A 189 5.61 -16.60 -16.73
C SER A 189 6.14 -18.03 -16.87
N SER A 190 7.02 -18.24 -17.84
CA SER A 190 7.73 -19.49 -18.05
C SER A 190 9.23 -19.20 -18.08
N LEU A 191 9.97 -19.72 -17.11
CA LEU A 191 11.38 -19.43 -16.89
C LEU A 191 12.21 -20.71 -16.95
N ASN A 192 13.41 -20.64 -17.50
CA ASN A 192 14.39 -21.69 -17.29
C ASN A 192 14.97 -21.61 -15.87
N ILE A 193 15.46 -22.74 -15.34
CA ILE A 193 16.22 -22.73 -14.08
C ILE A 193 17.36 -21.70 -14.14
N GLY A 194 17.49 -20.87 -13.10
CA GLY A 194 18.48 -19.80 -13.00
C GLY A 194 18.07 -18.48 -13.66
N GLU A 195 16.99 -18.45 -14.45
CA GLU A 195 16.48 -17.20 -15.02
C GLU A 195 15.81 -16.32 -13.96
N ILE A 196 15.83 -15.03 -14.25
CA ILE A 196 15.27 -13.99 -13.40
C ILE A 196 14.22 -13.22 -14.18
N GLU A 197 13.15 -12.83 -13.50
CA GLU A 197 12.05 -12.03 -14.04
C GLU A 197 11.64 -10.96 -13.04
N ASP A 198 11.34 -9.74 -13.52
CA ASP A 198 10.86 -8.66 -12.66
C ASP A 198 9.33 -8.53 -12.78
N LEU A 199 8.64 -8.79 -11.67
CA LEU A 199 7.21 -8.50 -11.53
C LEU A 199 7.02 -7.11 -10.94
N ILE A 200 6.18 -6.32 -11.60
CA ILE A 200 5.89 -4.94 -11.18
C ILE A 200 4.44 -4.89 -10.69
N ALA A 201 4.27 -4.58 -9.41
CA ALA A 201 2.96 -4.34 -8.82
C ALA A 201 2.51 -2.88 -9.06
N THR A 202 1.30 -2.71 -9.56
CA THR A 202 0.65 -1.41 -9.71
C THR A 202 -0.53 -1.32 -8.76
N VAL A 203 -0.50 -0.34 -7.86
CA VAL A 203 -1.51 -0.09 -6.84
C VAL A 203 -2.34 1.14 -7.20
N LYS A 204 -3.68 1.01 -7.10
CA LYS A 204 -4.62 2.10 -7.35
C LYS A 204 -5.52 2.36 -6.12
N PRO A 205 -5.92 3.62 -5.90
CA PRO A 205 -5.72 4.77 -6.78
C PRO A 205 -4.32 5.42 -6.71
N ASP A 206 -4.04 6.30 -7.70
CA ASP A 206 -2.97 7.33 -7.76
C ASP A 206 -2.56 7.94 -6.42
N ASN A 207 -3.54 8.25 -5.59
CA ASN A 207 -3.38 8.99 -4.35
C ASN A 207 -3.58 8.13 -3.10
N ALA A 208 -3.52 6.79 -3.21
CA ALA A 208 -3.48 5.90 -2.06
C ALA A 208 -2.32 6.28 -1.13
N SER A 209 -2.58 6.32 0.17
CA SER A 209 -1.59 6.81 1.16
C SER A 209 -0.46 5.83 1.41
N ILE A 210 -0.71 4.52 1.27
CA ILE A 210 0.26 3.45 1.46
C ILE A 210 0.16 2.55 0.22
N LYS A 211 1.23 2.47 -0.57
CA LYS A 211 1.26 1.71 -1.83
C LYS A 211 2.20 0.51 -1.79
N ASP A 212 2.93 0.36 -0.70
CA ASP A 212 3.87 -0.72 -0.53
C ASP A 212 3.16 -2.07 -0.56
N VAL A 213 3.89 -3.07 -1.06
CA VAL A 213 3.42 -4.44 -1.15
C VAL A 213 4.47 -5.37 -0.56
N THR A 214 4.02 -6.49 -0.03
CA THR A 214 4.87 -7.62 0.33
C THR A 214 4.75 -8.70 -0.73
N TRP A 215 5.87 -9.34 -1.04
CA TRP A 215 5.94 -10.44 -2.00
C TRP A 215 6.08 -11.79 -1.28
N SER A 216 5.55 -12.84 -1.89
CA SER A 216 5.71 -14.22 -1.41
C SER A 216 5.59 -15.22 -2.56
N SER A 217 6.27 -16.36 -2.45
CA SER A 217 6.09 -17.52 -3.33
C SER A 217 5.32 -18.63 -2.61
N SER A 218 4.42 -19.32 -3.31
CA SER A 218 3.75 -20.51 -2.75
C SER A 218 4.70 -21.69 -2.54
N ASP A 219 5.81 -21.74 -3.28
CA ASP A 219 6.87 -22.75 -3.18
C ASP A 219 8.23 -22.12 -3.55
N GLU A 220 8.97 -21.69 -2.52
CA GLU A 220 10.31 -21.11 -2.67
C GLU A 220 11.36 -22.13 -3.15
N SER A 221 11.07 -23.44 -3.13
CA SER A 221 11.98 -24.44 -3.71
C SER A 221 11.91 -24.46 -5.23
N VAL A 222 10.83 -23.95 -5.83
CA VAL A 222 10.62 -23.83 -7.29
C VAL A 222 11.08 -22.46 -7.78
N ALA A 223 10.61 -21.38 -7.16
CA ALA A 223 11.07 -20.02 -7.43
C ALA A 223 10.90 -19.12 -6.21
N THR A 224 11.88 -18.24 -5.96
CA THR A 224 11.83 -17.20 -4.92
C THR A 224 11.45 -15.85 -5.51
N VAL A 225 10.98 -14.93 -4.67
CA VAL A 225 10.76 -13.52 -5.03
C VAL A 225 11.33 -12.64 -3.93
N ASP A 226 12.04 -11.56 -4.28
CA ASP A 226 12.55 -10.60 -3.31
C ASP A 226 11.55 -9.47 -2.98
N GLU A 227 11.95 -8.55 -2.09
CA GLU A 227 11.12 -7.40 -1.69
C GLU A 227 10.76 -6.45 -2.84
N ASN A 228 11.52 -6.48 -3.94
CA ASN A 228 11.34 -5.62 -5.12
C ASN A 228 10.55 -6.32 -6.25
N GLY A 229 10.08 -7.55 -6.03
CA GLY A 229 9.36 -8.33 -7.04
C GLY A 229 10.26 -9.06 -8.04
N LYS A 230 11.56 -9.20 -7.75
CA LYS A 230 12.48 -9.98 -8.60
C LYS A 230 12.31 -11.47 -8.31
N VAL A 231 11.77 -12.18 -9.29
CA VAL A 231 11.57 -13.63 -9.25
C VAL A 231 12.83 -14.34 -9.74
N THR A 232 13.31 -15.34 -9.01
CA THR A 232 14.45 -16.20 -9.41
C THR A 232 13.99 -17.65 -9.50
N ALA A 233 14.17 -18.27 -10.67
CA ALA A 233 13.82 -19.67 -10.90
C ALA A 233 14.89 -20.61 -10.30
N ILE A 234 14.48 -21.57 -9.47
CA ILE A 234 15.39 -22.45 -8.71
C ILE A 234 15.29 -23.89 -9.20
N LYS A 235 14.08 -24.42 -9.34
CA LYS A 235 13.86 -25.83 -9.68
C LYS A 235 12.65 -25.98 -10.58
N ALA A 236 12.71 -26.93 -11.51
CA ALA A 236 11.58 -27.24 -12.37
C ALA A 236 10.32 -27.58 -11.55
N GLY A 237 9.18 -27.00 -11.96
CA GLY A 237 7.92 -27.08 -11.25
C GLY A 237 7.06 -25.85 -11.49
N ASN A 238 5.93 -25.78 -10.79
CA ASN A 238 5.01 -24.65 -10.87
C ASN A 238 4.89 -24.02 -9.48
N THR A 239 4.90 -22.70 -9.41
CA THR A 239 4.63 -21.93 -8.19
C THR A 239 3.88 -20.66 -8.53
N THR A 240 3.16 -20.09 -7.58
CA THR A 240 2.48 -18.80 -7.73
C THR A 240 3.19 -17.76 -6.89
N ILE A 241 3.57 -16.66 -7.54
CA ILE A 241 4.11 -15.46 -6.88
C ILE A 241 2.95 -14.52 -6.57
N THR A 242 2.89 -14.01 -5.33
CA THR A 242 1.83 -13.12 -4.85
C THR A 242 2.41 -11.80 -4.37
N ALA A 243 1.85 -10.68 -4.85
CA ALA A 243 2.02 -9.37 -4.25
C ALA A 243 0.79 -9.05 -3.40
N LYS A 244 1.00 -8.61 -2.15
CA LYS A 244 -0.06 -8.26 -1.21
C LYS A 244 0.12 -6.85 -0.68
N THR A 245 -0.94 -6.06 -0.70
CA THR A 245 -0.99 -4.70 -0.12
C THR A 245 -0.81 -4.72 1.40
N ILE A 246 -0.06 -3.75 1.95
CA ILE A 246 0.14 -3.62 3.40
C ILE A 246 -0.69 -2.51 4.05
N ASP A 247 -1.49 -1.80 3.26
CA ASP A 247 -2.37 -0.76 3.76
C ASP A 247 -3.55 -1.31 4.58
N GLY A 248 -3.63 -2.61 4.85
CA GLY A 248 -4.74 -3.23 5.58
C GLY A 248 -5.96 -3.56 4.73
N SER A 249 -6.01 -3.15 3.45
CA SER A 249 -7.04 -3.65 2.51
C SER A 249 -6.89 -5.15 2.23
N ASN A 250 -5.69 -5.70 2.43
CA ASN A 250 -5.35 -7.12 2.21
C ASN A 250 -5.60 -7.60 0.77
N LEU A 251 -5.64 -6.69 -0.21
CA LEU A 251 -5.76 -7.03 -1.62
C LEU A 251 -4.48 -7.70 -2.15
N THR A 252 -4.65 -8.63 -3.08
CA THR A 252 -3.57 -9.44 -3.67
C THR A 252 -3.64 -9.48 -5.19
N ALA A 253 -2.48 -9.57 -5.85
CA ALA A 253 -2.35 -9.93 -7.25
C ALA A 253 -1.33 -11.05 -7.41
N THR A 254 -1.53 -11.94 -8.39
CA THR A 254 -0.74 -13.17 -8.53
C THR A 254 -0.18 -13.37 -9.93
N CYS A 255 0.95 -14.08 -10.01
CA CYS A 255 1.57 -14.54 -11.26
C CYS A 255 1.91 -16.02 -11.15
N ASP A 256 1.41 -16.84 -12.07
CA ASP A 256 1.75 -18.27 -12.14
C ASP A 256 3.07 -18.47 -12.87
N VAL A 257 4.07 -18.98 -12.17
CA VAL A 257 5.42 -19.21 -12.69
C VAL A 257 5.62 -20.70 -12.93
N THR A 258 5.92 -21.05 -14.18
CA THR A 258 6.38 -22.39 -14.57
C THR A 258 7.89 -22.35 -14.76
N VAL A 259 8.63 -23.08 -13.94
CA VAL A 259 10.06 -23.27 -14.11
C VAL A 259 10.31 -24.55 -14.90
N ILE A 260 11.09 -24.43 -15.96
CA ILE A 260 11.43 -25.52 -16.87
C ILE A 260 12.91 -25.85 -16.70
N GLN A 261 13.23 -27.13 -16.57
CA GLN A 261 14.60 -27.58 -16.69
C GLN A 261 15.01 -27.54 -18.16
N PRO A 262 16.03 -26.76 -18.56
CA PRO A 262 16.57 -26.88 -19.90
C PRO A 262 17.09 -28.30 -20.09
N SER A 263 16.73 -28.94 -21.20
CA SER A 263 17.13 -30.32 -21.45
C SER A 263 18.64 -30.41 -21.72
N ASN A 264 19.34 -31.28 -20.98
CA ASN A 264 20.72 -31.70 -21.29
C ASN A 264 20.80 -32.58 -22.56
N ASP A 265 19.66 -32.97 -23.12
CA ASP A 265 19.55 -33.74 -24.35
C ASP A 265 19.41 -32.85 -25.59
N ARG A 266 19.84 -31.58 -25.51
CA ARG A 266 19.78 -30.62 -26.63
C ARG A 266 21.06 -29.81 -26.73
N ALA A 267 21.43 -29.45 -27.96
CA ALA A 267 22.56 -28.58 -28.25
C ALA A 267 22.26 -27.70 -29.47
N ILE A 268 23.08 -26.66 -29.69
CA ILE A 268 23.01 -25.86 -30.91
C ILE A 268 23.90 -26.48 -31.98
N LEU A 269 23.30 -26.90 -33.09
CA LEU A 269 24.01 -27.22 -34.33
C LEU A 269 24.11 -25.96 -35.18
N ALA A 270 25.32 -25.44 -35.36
CA ALA A 270 25.59 -24.30 -36.24
C ALA A 270 26.26 -24.79 -37.54
N ILE A 271 25.60 -24.56 -38.66
CA ILE A 271 26.05 -24.99 -40.00
C ILE A 271 26.48 -23.75 -40.78
N THR A 272 27.76 -23.67 -41.12
CA THR A 272 28.31 -22.62 -41.98
C THR A 272 28.21 -23.06 -43.44
N MET A 273 27.51 -22.29 -44.25
CA MET A 273 27.31 -22.53 -45.67
C MET A 273 28.47 -21.97 -46.50
N THR A 274 28.66 -22.45 -47.73
CA THR A 274 29.73 -22.01 -48.64
C THR A 274 29.62 -20.55 -49.08
N ASN A 275 28.46 -19.91 -48.88
CA ASN A 275 28.27 -18.47 -49.09
C ASN A 275 28.60 -17.62 -47.83
N GLY A 276 29.10 -18.24 -46.76
CA GLY A 276 29.43 -17.59 -45.50
C GLY A 276 28.26 -17.42 -44.52
N GLN A 277 27.02 -17.77 -44.89
CA GLN A 277 25.88 -17.70 -43.96
C GLN A 277 25.94 -18.85 -42.96
N THR A 278 25.65 -18.57 -41.69
CA THR A 278 25.49 -19.60 -40.65
C THR A 278 24.03 -19.82 -40.34
N LYS A 279 23.60 -21.08 -40.30
CA LYS A 279 22.27 -21.49 -39.83
C LYS A 279 22.40 -22.21 -38.49
N GLU A 280 21.64 -21.78 -37.49
CA GLU A 280 21.66 -22.37 -36.16
C GLU A 280 20.36 -23.12 -35.89
N TYR A 281 20.48 -24.31 -35.29
CA TYR A 281 19.37 -25.18 -34.93
C TYR A 281 19.54 -25.65 -33.49
N ASP A 282 18.57 -25.34 -32.63
CA ASP A 282 18.44 -25.98 -31.31
C ASP A 282 17.71 -27.32 -31.49
N LEU A 283 18.43 -28.42 -31.32
CA LEU A 283 17.97 -29.76 -31.66
C LEU A 283 18.26 -30.74 -30.51
N PRO A 284 17.45 -31.82 -30.38
CA PRO A 284 17.84 -32.95 -29.55
C PRO A 284 19.19 -33.54 -29.99
N ASN A 285 20.00 -34.02 -29.04
CA ASN A 285 21.30 -34.62 -29.35
C ASN A 285 21.16 -35.79 -30.34
N SER A 286 20.09 -36.57 -30.25
CA SER A 286 19.77 -37.64 -31.22
C SER A 286 19.56 -37.15 -32.67
N GLU A 287 18.98 -35.96 -32.87
CA GLU A 287 18.81 -35.36 -34.19
C GLU A 287 20.14 -34.78 -34.70
N ILE A 288 20.96 -34.23 -33.80
CA ILE A 288 22.33 -33.78 -34.10
C ILE A 288 23.21 -34.97 -34.54
N GLU A 289 23.17 -36.09 -33.82
CA GLU A 289 23.86 -37.32 -34.21
C GLU A 289 23.39 -37.83 -35.57
N THR A 290 22.08 -37.74 -35.85
CA THR A 290 21.52 -38.10 -37.16
C THR A 290 22.09 -37.21 -38.27
N PHE A 291 22.23 -35.89 -38.02
CA PHE A 291 22.89 -34.97 -38.95
C PHE A 291 24.36 -35.28 -39.16
N ILE A 292 25.13 -35.49 -38.08
CA ILE A 292 26.57 -35.79 -38.14
C ILE A 292 26.80 -37.06 -38.94
N ASN A 293 26.07 -38.14 -38.64
CA ASN A 293 26.15 -39.40 -39.37
C ASN A 293 25.80 -39.22 -40.86
N TRP A 294 24.77 -38.43 -41.18
CA TRP A 294 24.45 -38.10 -42.56
C TRP A 294 25.59 -37.34 -43.24
N PHE A 295 26.15 -36.32 -42.60
CA PHE A 295 27.21 -35.49 -43.19
C PHE A 295 28.49 -36.31 -43.43
N ASP A 296 28.94 -37.06 -42.43
CA ASP A 296 30.19 -37.83 -42.49
C ASP A 296 30.09 -39.01 -43.47
N SER A 297 28.93 -39.68 -43.53
CA SER A 297 28.70 -40.76 -44.50
C SER A 297 28.54 -40.25 -45.93
N SER A 298 28.25 -38.96 -46.12
CA SER A 298 27.78 -38.47 -47.41
C SER A 298 28.86 -38.37 -48.47
N ASN A 299 30.18 -38.31 -48.18
CA ASN A 299 31.35 -38.29 -49.09
C ASN A 299 31.07 -38.08 -50.62
N GLY A 300 30.23 -37.12 -51.00
CA GLY A 300 29.69 -36.93 -52.36
C GLY A 300 28.80 -38.04 -52.96
N LYS A 301 28.36 -39.07 -52.22
CA LYS A 301 27.57 -40.24 -52.69
C LYS A 301 26.25 -40.50 -51.95
N GLY A 302 25.99 -39.81 -50.84
CA GLY A 302 24.80 -39.97 -50.00
C GLY A 302 23.56 -39.18 -50.46
N GLN A 303 22.54 -39.12 -49.59
CA GLN A 303 21.37 -38.26 -49.81
C GLN A 303 21.81 -36.79 -49.92
N PRO A 304 21.46 -36.04 -50.99
CA PRO A 304 22.05 -34.73 -51.29
C PRO A 304 21.61 -33.63 -50.32
N LYS A 305 20.61 -33.89 -49.48
CA LYS A 305 20.05 -32.91 -48.55
C LYS A 305 19.62 -33.55 -47.23
N PHE A 306 19.75 -32.78 -46.15
CA PHE A 306 19.23 -33.11 -44.82
C PHE A 306 18.11 -32.15 -44.45
N GLY A 307 17.04 -32.64 -43.83
CA GLY A 307 15.86 -31.85 -43.50
C GLY A 307 15.69 -31.64 -41.99
N PHE A 308 15.65 -30.40 -41.55
CA PHE A 308 15.36 -29.99 -40.17
C PHE A 308 13.92 -29.53 -40.04
N ASN A 309 13.24 -30.00 -38.99
CA ASN A 309 11.90 -29.51 -38.67
C ASN A 309 12.00 -28.16 -37.94
N LYS A 310 11.23 -27.17 -38.38
CA LYS A 310 11.13 -25.85 -37.75
C LYS A 310 9.72 -25.60 -37.25
N LYS A 311 9.62 -25.03 -36.05
CA LYS A 311 8.36 -24.50 -35.51
C LYS A 311 8.24 -23.02 -35.86
N ILE A 312 7.56 -22.72 -36.96
CA ILE A 312 7.31 -21.33 -37.40
C ILE A 312 5.80 -21.12 -37.48
N GLN A 313 5.26 -20.26 -36.62
CA GLN A 313 3.85 -19.86 -36.70
C GLN A 313 3.62 -18.99 -37.95
N PRO A 314 2.49 -19.11 -38.68
CA PRO A 314 1.29 -19.92 -38.38
C PRO A 314 1.29 -21.32 -39.01
N TYR A 315 2.43 -21.78 -39.53
CA TYR A 315 2.48 -23.02 -40.31
C TYR A 315 2.43 -24.26 -39.40
N LYS A 316 1.60 -25.23 -39.79
CA LYS A 316 1.45 -26.50 -39.06
C LYS A 316 2.74 -27.32 -39.03
N GLU A 317 3.50 -27.31 -40.12
CA GLU A 317 4.78 -27.98 -40.26
C GLU A 317 5.66 -27.18 -41.22
N VAL A 318 6.91 -26.93 -40.83
CA VAL A 318 7.93 -26.36 -41.73
C VAL A 318 9.13 -27.27 -41.70
N LYS A 319 9.62 -27.68 -42.86
CA LYS A 319 10.84 -28.47 -43.00
C LYS A 319 11.85 -27.73 -43.86
N GLU A 320 12.97 -27.35 -43.26
CA GLU A 320 14.07 -26.69 -43.96
C GLU A 320 15.10 -27.72 -44.39
N TYR A 321 15.58 -27.62 -45.63
CA TYR A 321 16.63 -28.50 -46.13
C TYR A 321 17.97 -27.77 -46.26
N VAL A 322 19.04 -28.41 -45.81
CA VAL A 322 20.42 -28.05 -46.14
C VAL A 322 20.97 -29.01 -47.18
N VAL A 323 21.74 -28.49 -48.13
CA VAL A 323 22.31 -29.27 -49.24
C VAL A 323 23.77 -29.56 -48.93
N PHE A 324 24.19 -30.82 -49.07
CA PHE A 324 25.52 -31.30 -48.66
C PHE A 324 26.65 -30.45 -49.26
N ASP A 325 26.70 -30.29 -50.59
CA ASP A 325 27.75 -29.53 -51.30
C ASP A 325 27.69 -28.00 -51.05
N LYS A 326 26.75 -27.53 -50.23
CA LYS A 326 26.63 -26.12 -49.82
C LYS A 326 27.04 -25.89 -48.38
N ILE A 327 27.43 -26.93 -47.64
CA ILE A 327 27.93 -26.83 -46.28
C ILE A 327 29.46 -26.70 -46.36
N SER A 328 30.00 -25.64 -45.75
CA SER A 328 31.44 -25.41 -45.60
C SER A 328 31.98 -26.08 -44.35
N SER A 329 31.27 -25.99 -43.23
CA SER A 329 31.62 -26.60 -41.95
C SER A 329 30.39 -26.65 -41.03
N TYR A 330 30.49 -27.39 -39.93
CA TYR A 330 29.52 -27.34 -38.85
C TYR A 330 30.24 -27.37 -37.49
N GLU A 331 29.55 -26.89 -36.46
CA GLU A 331 29.97 -27.02 -35.06
C GLU A 331 28.77 -27.36 -34.17
N VAL A 332 29.04 -28.10 -33.10
CA VAL A 332 28.05 -28.43 -32.07
C VAL A 332 28.43 -27.68 -30.81
N ARG A 333 27.57 -26.77 -30.36
CA ARG A 333 27.77 -25.99 -29.14
C ARG A 333 26.90 -26.60 -28.04
N THR A 334 27.53 -27.30 -27.11
CA THR A 334 26.88 -27.78 -25.89
C THR A 334 26.76 -26.62 -24.90
N TYR A 335 25.65 -26.57 -24.17
CA TYR A 335 25.49 -25.66 -23.05
C TYR A 335 25.29 -26.48 -21.80
N THR A 336 26.05 -26.17 -20.75
CA THR A 336 25.82 -26.73 -19.44
C THR A 336 24.69 -25.95 -18.79
N VAL A 337 23.67 -26.67 -18.36
CA VAL A 337 22.72 -26.11 -17.40
C VAL A 337 23.45 -26.15 -16.06
N SER A 338 23.90 -24.99 -15.59
CA SER A 338 24.46 -24.85 -14.24
C SER A 338 23.40 -25.35 -13.26
N ASN A 339 23.69 -26.44 -12.55
CA ASN A 339 22.81 -27.03 -11.53
C ASN A 339 22.59 -26.10 -10.35
#